data_AF-W4RJH3-F1
#
_entry.id   AF-W4RJH3-F1
#
_cell.length_a   1.000
_cell.length_b   1.000
_cell.length_c   1.000
_cell.angle_alpha   90.00
_cell.angle_beta   90.00
_cell.angle_gamma   90.00
#
_symmetry.space_group_name_H-M   'P 1'
#
loop_
_entity.id
_entity.type
_entity.pdbx_description
1 polymer ?
#
loop_
_entity_poly.entity_id
_entity_poly.type
_entity_poly.pdbx_seq_one_letter_code
_entity_poly.pdbx_strand_id
1 'polypeptide(L)'
;MIDDTFSYDYTEEHGFGFAMVGGDTNEPDVLASKLEEMLMDAKAGRGLTVENLERMKKKKIGAFLRAVNSPEYIANQFTRYAFNDMNLFDVVPVLESLTLDDIKKGADKLIAEERFTVCQVVPKDKK
;
A
#
# COMPACT_ATOMS: atom_id res chain seq x y z
N MET A 1 -3.75 -16.07 10.36
CA MET A 1 -2.74 -16.01 9.28
C MET A 1 -2.42 -14.55 9.00
N ILE A 2 -1.39 -14.06 9.67
CA ILE A 2 -0.44 -13.07 9.17
C ILE A 2 0.88 -13.67 9.67
N ASP A 3 1.52 -14.50 8.84
CA ASP A 3 2.86 -15.00 9.12
C ASP A 3 3.88 -14.14 8.36
N ASP A 4 5.15 -14.49 8.46
CA ASP A 4 6.25 -13.71 7.88
C ASP A 4 6.24 -13.66 6.35
N THR A 5 5.36 -14.44 5.70
CA THR A 5 5.21 -14.47 4.23
C THR A 5 4.21 -13.43 3.73
N PHE A 6 3.33 -12.93 4.61
CA PHE A 6 2.35 -11.92 4.23
C PHE A 6 3.04 -10.60 3.90
N SER A 7 2.80 -10.08 2.71
CA SER A 7 3.33 -8.82 2.23
C SER A 7 2.27 -8.02 1.49
N TYR A 8 2.44 -6.71 1.51
CA TYR A 8 1.73 -5.80 0.63
C TYR A 8 2.70 -4.73 0.15
N ASP A 9 2.50 -4.28 -1.08
CA ASP A 9 3.29 -3.22 -1.69
C ASP A 9 2.45 -2.39 -2.65
N TYR A 10 2.91 -1.17 -2.93
CA TYR A 10 2.29 -0.28 -3.90
C TYR A 10 3.38 0.41 -4.70
N THR A 11 3.29 0.30 -6.02
CA THR A 11 4.18 0.99 -6.96
C THR A 11 3.36 1.96 -7.80
N GLU A 12 3.87 3.18 -7.94
CA GLU A 12 3.33 4.21 -8.83
C GLU A 12 4.49 4.92 -9.51
N GLU A 13 4.43 4.97 -10.84
CA GLU A 13 5.39 5.63 -11.71
C GLU A 13 4.63 6.33 -12.84
N HIS A 14 5.36 7.09 -13.67
CA HIS A 14 4.75 7.73 -14.82
C HIS A 14 4.13 6.70 -15.79
N GLY A 15 2.80 6.69 -15.88
CA GLY A 15 2.03 5.87 -16.82
C GLY A 15 1.51 4.54 -16.26
N PHE A 16 1.87 4.14 -15.04
CA PHE A 16 1.30 2.95 -14.40
C PHE A 16 1.34 3.00 -12.87
N GLY A 17 0.45 2.25 -12.24
CA GLY A 17 0.51 1.97 -10.82
C GLY A 17 -0.25 0.69 -10.49
N PHE A 18 0.22 -0.04 -9.47
CA PHE A 18 -0.41 -1.27 -9.01
C PHE A 18 -0.13 -1.51 -7.53
N ALA A 19 -1.06 -2.19 -6.86
CA ALA A 19 -0.88 -2.72 -5.53
C ALA A 19 -0.74 -4.24 -5.60
N MET A 20 0.12 -4.79 -4.75
CA MET A 20 0.26 -6.23 -4.54
C MET A 20 -0.06 -6.54 -3.08
N VAL A 21 -0.79 -7.62 -2.85
CA VAL A 21 -1.03 -8.17 -1.52
C VAL A 21 -1.14 -9.68 -1.62
N GLY A 22 -0.48 -10.39 -0.71
CA GLY A 22 -0.48 -11.84 -0.72
C GLY A 22 0.48 -12.44 0.29
N GLY A 23 0.60 -13.76 0.26
CA GLY A 23 1.49 -14.55 1.11
C GLY A 23 1.30 -16.04 0.85
N ASP A 24 2.07 -16.87 1.53
CA ASP A 24 1.99 -18.31 1.37
C ASP A 24 0.72 -18.86 2.03
N THR A 25 0.08 -19.80 1.35
CA THR A 25 -1.13 -20.46 1.85
C THR A 25 -1.31 -21.82 1.19
N ASN A 26 -1.90 -22.76 1.93
CA ASN A 26 -2.35 -24.03 1.37
C ASN A 26 -3.67 -23.89 0.60
N GLU A 27 -4.40 -22.79 0.80
CA GLU A 27 -5.72 -22.51 0.24
C GLU A 27 -5.70 -21.19 -0.55
N PRO A 28 -5.07 -21.15 -1.74
CA PRO A 28 -4.83 -19.91 -2.49
C PRO A 28 -6.11 -19.22 -2.96
N ASP A 29 -7.14 -19.98 -3.36
CA ASP A 29 -8.44 -19.42 -3.75
C ASP A 29 -9.16 -18.76 -2.56
N VAL A 30 -9.10 -19.39 -1.39
CA VAL A 30 -9.70 -18.84 -0.17
C VAL A 30 -8.99 -17.56 0.25
N LEU A 31 -7.66 -17.50 0.14
CA LEU A 31 -6.91 -16.28 0.42
C LEU A 31 -7.27 -15.17 -0.58
N ALA A 32 -7.32 -15.47 -1.88
CA ALA A 32 -7.67 -14.50 -2.91
C ALA A 32 -9.06 -13.91 -2.68
N SER A 33 -10.08 -14.74 -2.47
CA SER A 33 -11.44 -14.26 -2.21
C SER A 33 -11.55 -13.44 -0.93
N LYS A 34 -10.84 -13.82 0.14
CA LYS A 34 -10.83 -13.04 1.39
C LYS A 34 -10.14 -11.69 1.23
N LEU A 35 -9.04 -11.62 0.49
CA LEU A 35 -8.35 -10.36 0.22
C LEU A 35 -9.22 -9.42 -0.63
N GLU A 36 -9.88 -9.96 -1.64
CA GLU A 36 -10.83 -9.22 -2.47
C GLU A 36 -12.00 -8.67 -1.63
N GLU A 37 -12.64 -9.52 -0.81
CA GLU A 37 -13.71 -9.11 0.11
C GLU A 37 -13.24 -8.00 1.06
N MET A 38 -12.07 -8.16 1.68
CA MET A 38 -11.50 -7.17 2.60
C MET A 38 -11.23 -5.82 1.91
N LEU A 39 -10.74 -5.83 0.67
CA LEU A 39 -10.49 -4.61 -0.09
C LEU A 39 -11.79 -3.92 -0.50
N MET A 40 -12.79 -4.69 -0.94
CA MET A 40 -14.11 -4.16 -1.28
C MET A 40 -14.83 -3.59 -0.05
N ASP A 41 -14.71 -4.25 1.09
CA ASP A 41 -15.22 -3.76 2.37
C ASP A 41 -14.51 -2.48 2.82
N ALA A 42 -13.19 -2.41 2.65
CA ALA A 42 -12.41 -1.22 2.94
C ALA A 42 -12.84 -0.04 2.06
N LYS A 43 -13.05 -0.28 0.76
CA LYS A 43 -13.62 0.70 -0.18
C LYS A 43 -15.00 1.17 0.28
N ALA A 44 -15.85 0.27 0.77
CA ALA A 44 -17.15 0.60 1.36
C ALA A 44 -17.04 1.36 2.71
N GLY A 45 -15.83 1.66 3.17
CA GLY A 45 -15.53 2.46 4.36
C GLY A 45 -15.23 1.65 5.62
N ARG A 46 -15.23 0.32 5.55
CA ARG A 46 -14.91 -0.52 6.72
C ARG A 46 -13.43 -0.39 7.09
N GLY A 47 -13.14 -0.08 8.34
CA GLY A 47 -11.76 0.10 8.81
C GLY A 47 -11.08 1.41 8.38
N LEU A 48 -11.69 2.20 7.49
CA LEU A 48 -11.26 3.56 7.17
C LEU A 48 -11.85 4.53 8.20
N THR A 49 -11.23 4.60 9.36
CA THR A 49 -11.61 5.52 10.46
C THR A 49 -10.55 6.59 10.67
N VAL A 50 -10.94 7.72 11.26
CA VAL A 50 -10.01 8.79 11.65
C VAL A 50 -8.93 8.26 12.59
N GLU A 51 -9.30 7.40 13.55
CA GLU A 51 -8.33 6.79 14.47
C GLU A 51 -7.27 5.96 13.73
N ASN A 52 -7.69 5.13 12.78
CA ASN A 52 -6.76 4.32 11.99
C ASN A 52 -5.88 5.19 11.09
N LEU A 53 -6.43 6.25 10.49
CA LEU A 53 -5.65 7.21 9.71
C LEU A 53 -4.57 7.87 10.58
N GLU A 54 -4.92 8.40 11.74
CA GLU A 54 -3.95 9.05 12.64
C GLU A 54 -2.86 8.09 13.13
N ARG A 55 -3.22 6.83 13.39
CA ARG A 55 -2.26 5.77 13.71
C ARG A 55 -1.30 5.51 12.55
N MET A 56 -1.83 5.45 11.32
CA MET A 56 -1.04 5.20 10.11
C MET A 56 -0.13 6.38 9.75
N LYS A 57 -0.60 7.63 9.90
CA LYS A 57 0.23 8.84 9.75
C LYS A 57 1.43 8.79 10.68
N LYS A 58 1.21 8.57 11.98
CA LYS A 58 2.31 8.45 12.97
C LYS A 58 3.31 7.35 12.59
N LYS A 59 2.82 6.18 12.16
CA LYS A 59 3.67 5.07 11.72
C LYS A 59 4.52 5.45 10.51
N LYS A 60 3.92 6.08 9.48
CA LYS A 60 4.60 6.47 8.24
C LYS A 60 5.59 7.61 8.45
N ILE A 61 5.22 8.64 9.20
CA ILE A 61 6.13 9.73 9.60
C ILE A 61 7.32 9.17 10.37
N GLY A 62 7.09 8.33 11.38
CA GLY A 62 8.18 7.71 12.14
C GLY A 62 9.11 6.85 11.28
N ALA A 63 8.57 6.12 10.29
CA ALA A 63 9.38 5.37 9.34
C ALA A 63 10.22 6.27 8.43
N PHE A 64 9.63 7.35 7.91
CA PHE A 64 10.33 8.35 7.09
C PHE A 64 11.47 9.02 7.88
N LEU A 65 11.21 9.48 9.11
CA LEU A 65 12.21 10.10 9.97
C LEU A 65 13.40 9.18 10.28
N ARG A 66 13.17 7.87 10.37
CA ARG A 66 14.27 6.90 10.49
C ARG A 66 15.03 6.71 9.18
N ALA A 67 14.33 6.69 8.05
CA ALA A 67 14.95 6.51 6.73
C ALA A 67 15.88 7.67 6.38
N VAL A 68 15.54 8.91 6.72
CA VAL A 68 16.40 10.09 6.51
C VAL A 68 17.64 10.13 7.40
N ASN A 69 17.84 9.16 8.32
CA ASN A 69 19.13 8.99 9.00
C ASN A 69 20.17 8.25 8.14
N SER A 70 19.80 7.74 6.97
CA SER A 70 20.72 7.12 6.00
C SER A 70 21.04 8.11 4.87
N PRO A 71 22.32 8.50 4.69
CA PRO A 71 22.75 9.28 3.54
C PRO A 71 22.44 8.61 2.20
N GLU A 72 22.52 7.27 2.14
CA GLU A 72 22.21 6.48 0.95
C GLU A 72 20.72 6.60 0.58
N TYR A 73 19.83 6.50 1.57
CA TYR A 73 18.40 6.72 1.36
C TYR A 73 18.14 8.14 0.84
N ILE A 74 18.74 9.15 1.47
CA ILE A 74 18.60 10.55 1.04
C ILE A 74 19.07 10.71 -0.41
N ALA A 75 20.25 10.21 -0.78
CA ALA A 75 20.77 10.33 -2.14
C ALA A 75 19.85 9.67 -3.19
N ASN A 76 19.35 8.47 -2.90
CA ASN A 76 18.44 7.73 -3.78
C ASN A 76 17.10 8.45 -3.96
N GLN A 77 16.49 8.94 -2.87
CA GLN A 77 15.18 9.59 -2.94
C GLN A 77 15.26 11.03 -3.44
N PHE A 78 16.28 11.80 -3.04
CA PHE A 78 16.41 13.21 -3.43
C PHE A 78 16.42 13.39 -4.95
N THR A 79 17.16 12.53 -5.65
CA THR A 79 17.22 12.53 -7.11
C THR A 79 15.85 12.23 -7.74
N ARG A 80 15.13 11.23 -7.23
CA ARG A 80 13.78 10.87 -7.71
C ARG A 80 12.79 12.01 -7.52
N TYR A 81 12.78 12.64 -6.35
CA TYR A 81 11.87 13.76 -6.07
C TYR A 81 12.19 14.97 -6.95
N ALA A 82 13.47 15.31 -7.10
CA ALA A 82 13.90 16.41 -7.96
C ALA A 82 13.51 16.19 -9.43
N PHE A 83 13.62 14.97 -9.96
CA PHE A 83 13.18 14.65 -11.32
C PHE A 83 11.66 14.75 -11.54
N ASN A 84 10.88 14.71 -10.46
CA ASN A 84 9.42 14.85 -10.51
C ASN A 84 8.97 16.26 -10.07
N ASP A 85 9.87 17.24 -9.99
CA ASP A 85 9.59 18.60 -9.50
C ASP A 85 8.98 18.62 -8.07
N MET A 86 9.39 17.66 -7.24
CA MET A 86 8.94 17.49 -5.85
C MET A 86 10.08 17.75 -4.86
N ASN A 87 9.72 18.09 -3.62
CA ASN A 87 10.66 18.21 -2.51
C ASN A 87 10.53 17.03 -1.55
N LEU A 88 11.63 16.33 -1.29
CA LEU A 88 11.70 15.20 -0.36
C LEU A 88 11.21 15.56 1.05
N PHE A 89 11.42 16.81 1.49
CA PHE A 89 11.05 17.25 2.84
C PHE A 89 9.57 17.60 2.98
N ASP A 90 8.82 17.70 1.89
CA ASP A 90 7.37 17.93 1.91
C ASP A 90 6.58 16.66 2.27
N VAL A 91 7.26 15.50 2.33
CA VAL A 91 6.63 14.22 2.69
C VAL A 91 5.91 14.30 4.04
N VAL A 92 6.52 14.89 5.07
CA VAL A 92 5.91 14.98 6.40
C VAL A 92 4.68 15.91 6.41
N PRO A 93 4.77 17.17 5.92
CA PRO A 93 3.59 18.04 5.79
C PRO A 93 2.44 17.40 4.99
N VAL A 94 2.76 16.72 3.89
CA VAL A 94 1.75 16.02 3.08
C VAL A 94 1.08 14.91 3.90
N LEU A 95 1.86 14.05 4.56
CA LEU A 95 1.31 12.98 5.42
C LEU A 95 0.42 13.53 6.53
N GLU A 96 0.79 14.64 7.16
CA GLU A 96 0.00 15.29 8.20
C GLU A 96 -1.32 15.85 7.67
N SER A 97 -1.29 16.42 6.46
CA SER A 97 -2.45 17.04 5.80
C SER A 97 -3.52 16.04 5.33
N LEU A 98 -3.17 14.76 5.15
CA LEU A 98 -4.08 13.74 4.61
C LEU A 98 -5.38 13.66 5.44
N THR A 99 -6.52 13.71 4.77
CA THR A 99 -7.83 13.56 5.41
C THR A 99 -8.40 12.18 5.16
N LEU A 100 -9.43 11.81 5.93
CA LEU A 100 -10.13 10.55 5.69
C LEU A 100 -10.81 10.52 4.31
N ASP A 101 -11.21 11.68 3.80
CA ASP A 101 -11.79 11.81 2.46
C ASP A 101 -10.76 11.53 1.36
N ASP A 102 -9.51 11.97 1.53
CA ASP A 102 -8.43 11.66 0.59
C ASP A 102 -8.16 10.15 0.52
N ILE A 103 -8.19 9.45 1.66
CA ILE A 103 -8.02 8.00 1.72
C ILE A 103 -9.18 7.29 1.02
N LYS A 104 -10.42 7.74 1.23
CA LYS A 104 -11.60 7.18 0.54
C LYS A 104 -11.52 7.37 -0.96
N LYS A 105 -11.16 8.57 -1.43
CA LYS A 105 -10.92 8.86 -2.85
C LYS A 105 -9.82 7.97 -3.44
N GLY A 106 -8.74 7.74 -2.69
CA GLY A 106 -7.68 6.81 -3.08
C GLY A 106 -8.19 5.38 -3.22
N ALA A 107 -8.96 4.89 -2.24
CA ALA A 107 -9.58 3.57 -2.28
C ALA A 107 -10.53 3.42 -3.47
N ASP A 108 -11.36 4.41 -3.75
CA ASP A 108 -12.29 4.41 -4.90
C ASP A 108 -11.58 4.37 -6.25
N LYS A 109 -10.42 5.04 -6.35
CA LYS A 109 -9.58 5.04 -7.56
C LYS A 109 -8.76 3.77 -7.72
N LEU A 110 -8.37 3.11 -6.64
CA LEU A 110 -7.50 1.93 -6.70
C LEU A 110 -8.31 0.63 -6.81
N ILE A 111 -9.36 0.50 -6.00
CA ILE A 111 -10.06 -0.77 -5.75
C ILE A 111 -11.31 -0.84 -6.63
N ALA A 112 -11.37 -1.81 -7.53
CA ALA A 112 -12.55 -2.15 -8.32
C ALA A 112 -12.46 -3.60 -8.80
N GLU A 113 -13.59 -4.28 -8.96
CA GLU A 113 -13.63 -5.70 -9.34
C GLU A 113 -12.85 -5.94 -10.64
N GLU A 114 -13.01 -5.06 -11.63
CA GLU A 114 -12.32 -5.14 -12.92
C GLU A 114 -10.81 -4.82 -12.87
N ARG A 115 -10.29 -4.43 -11.69
CA ARG A 115 -8.86 -4.09 -11.48
C ARG A 115 -8.13 -5.14 -10.64
N PHE A 116 -8.80 -6.22 -10.26
CA PHE A 116 -8.14 -7.34 -9.59
C PHE A 116 -7.48 -8.30 -10.58
N THR A 117 -6.35 -8.85 -10.18
CA THR A 117 -5.68 -9.94 -10.89
C THR A 117 -5.09 -10.88 -9.85
N VAL A 118 -5.33 -12.18 -10.00
CA VAL A 118 -4.87 -13.22 -9.08
C VAL A 118 -3.77 -14.03 -9.78
N CYS A 119 -2.60 -14.11 -9.16
CA CYS A 119 -1.49 -14.96 -9.58
C CYS A 119 -1.19 -15.97 -8.48
N GLN A 120 -1.21 -17.26 -8.82
CA GLN A 120 -0.97 -18.34 -7.88
C GLN A 120 0.20 -19.21 -8.36
N VAL A 121 1.11 -19.53 -7.45
CA VAL A 121 2.15 -20.55 -7.68
C VAL A 121 1.74 -21.80 -6.92
N VAL A 122 1.28 -22.82 -7.63
CA VAL A 122 0.76 -24.07 -7.03
C VAL A 122 1.70 -25.25 -7.30
N PRO A 123 1.79 -26.23 -6.38
CA PRO A 123 2.51 -27.47 -6.63
C PRO A 123 1.95 -28.19 -7.86
N LYS A 124 2.84 -28.81 -8.64
CA LYS A 124 2.50 -29.51 -9.89
C LYS A 124 1.41 -30.59 -9.74
N ASP A 125 1.29 -31.18 -8.55
CA ASP A 125 0.42 -32.33 -8.30
C ASP A 125 -0.90 -31.98 -7.58
N LYS A 126 -1.23 -30.69 -7.43
CA LYS A 126 -2.59 -30.29 -6.99
C LYS A 126 -3.58 -30.50 -8.14
N LYS A 127 -4.25 -31.66 -8.12
CA LYS A 127 -5.54 -31.85 -8.80
C LYS A 127 -6.64 -31.12 -8.05
#